data_AF-A0A7C2G693-F1
#
_entry.id   AF-A0A7C2G693-F1
#
_cell.length_a   1.000
_cell.length_b   1.000
_cell.length_c   1.000
_cell.angle_alpha   90.00
_cell.angle_beta   90.00
_cell.angle_gamma   90.00
#
_symmetry.space_group_name_H-M   'P 1'
#
loop_
_entity.id
_entity.type
_entity.pdbx_description
1 polymer ?
#
loop_
_entity_poly.entity_id
_entity_poly.type
_entity_poly.pdbx_seq_one_letter_code
_entity_poly.pdbx_strand_id
1 'polypeptide(L)'
;METAHAGHVETGPKLYVLTWVWLLVLTAIEVTLAYFHLPVGLMLFLLMGLSIVKAALIMAHFMHLRFERLNLVVTLIPAMVLCITLLMVFFPDGVRALRLAVR
;
A
#
# COMPACT_ATOMS: atom_id res chain seq x y z
N MET A 1 47.44 -10.29 10.98
CA MET A 1 46.67 -9.23 11.63
C MET A 1 45.39 -9.04 10.85
N GLU A 2 44.28 -9.03 11.57
CA GLU A 2 42.87 -8.83 11.16
C GLU A 2 42.16 -9.93 10.36
N THR A 3 41.34 -10.61 11.14
CA THR A 3 40.29 -11.60 10.89
C THR A 3 39.07 -11.04 10.15
N ALA A 4 38.54 -11.86 9.25
CA ALA A 4 37.13 -12.17 9.06
C ALA A 4 36.07 -11.12 9.47
N HIS A 5 35.46 -10.47 8.48
CA HIS A 5 34.03 -10.13 8.49
C HIS A 5 33.49 -10.12 7.06
N ALA A 6 33.36 -11.31 6.47
CA ALA A 6 32.44 -11.54 5.38
C ALA A 6 31.02 -11.32 5.92
N GLY A 7 30.53 -10.08 5.79
CA GLY A 7 29.22 -9.66 6.25
C GLY A 7 28.15 -10.57 5.66
N HIS A 8 27.44 -11.27 6.56
CA HIS A 8 26.24 -12.06 6.30
C HIS A 8 25.30 -11.32 5.34
N VAL A 9 25.25 -11.74 4.08
CA VAL A 9 24.14 -11.40 3.19
C VAL A 9 22.98 -12.28 3.60
N GLU A 10 22.29 -11.89 4.67
CA GLU A 10 20.97 -12.42 4.96
C GLU A 10 20.05 -11.98 3.81
N THR A 11 19.65 -12.92 2.97
CA THR A 11 18.78 -12.68 1.80
C THR A 11 17.31 -12.46 2.21
N GLY A 12 16.99 -12.49 3.51
CA GLY A 12 15.64 -12.30 4.07
C GLY A 12 15.16 -10.84 4.26
N PRO A 13 15.97 -9.89 4.78
CA PRO A 13 15.49 -8.54 5.12
C PRO A 13 15.36 -7.58 3.93
N LYS A 14 16.17 -7.77 2.88
CA LYS A 14 16.24 -6.83 1.74
C LYS A 14 14.91 -6.63 1.05
N LEU A 15 14.14 -7.71 0.92
CA LEU A 15 12.82 -7.69 0.31
C LEU A 15 11.85 -6.86 1.18
N TYR A 16 11.81 -7.10 2.49
CA TYR A 16 10.95 -6.33 3.40
C TYR A 16 11.28 -4.83 3.40
N VAL A 17 12.57 -4.48 3.44
CA VAL A 17 13.03 -3.09 3.39
C VAL A 17 12.67 -2.43 2.06
N LEU A 18 12.78 -3.15 0.94
CA LEU A 18 12.39 -2.64 -0.38
C LEU A 18 10.88 -2.29 -0.43
N THR A 19 10.03 -3.16 0.11
CA THR A 19 8.58 -2.92 0.20
C THR A 19 8.26 -1.74 1.09
N TRP A 20 8.97 -1.61 2.22
CA TRP A 20 8.83 -0.47 3.12
C TRP A 20 9.18 0.84 2.43
N VAL A 21 10.29 0.89 1.68
CA VAL A 21 10.68 2.07 0.89
C VAL A 21 9.64 2.39 -0.17
N TRP A 22 9.14 1.39 -0.90
CA TRP A 22 8.07 1.59 -1.88
C TRP A 22 6.80 2.17 -1.25
N LEU A 23 6.34 1.61 -0.11
CA LEU A 23 5.17 2.12 0.62
C LEU A 23 5.36 3.58 1.06
N LEU A 24 6.57 3.92 1.53
CA LEU A 24 6.93 5.28 1.92
C LEU A 24 6.89 6.23 0.73
N VAL A 25 7.46 5.83 -0.41
CA VAL A 25 7.43 6.61 -1.66
C VAL A 25 6.00 6.82 -2.14
N LEU A 26 5.15 5.78 -2.16
CA LEU A 26 3.75 5.94 -2.53
C LEU A 26 3.03 6.92 -1.60
N THR A 27 3.32 6.87 -0.31
CA THR A 27 2.71 7.80 0.67
C THR A 27 3.20 9.23 0.48
N ALA A 28 4.49 9.43 0.17
CA ALA A 28 5.02 10.75 -0.13
C ALA A 28 4.38 11.35 -1.39
N ILE A 29 4.17 10.54 -2.43
CA ILE A 29 3.46 10.95 -3.66
C ILE A 29 2.01 11.32 -3.33
N GLU A 30 1.32 10.49 -2.55
CA GLU A 30 -0.07 10.74 -2.12
C GLU A 30 -0.21 12.08 -1.39
N VAL A 31 0.66 12.33 -0.41
CA VAL A 31 0.68 13.57 0.37
C VAL A 31 0.99 14.76 -0.53
N THR A 32 2.01 14.66 -1.38
CA THR A 32 2.38 15.72 -2.32
C THR A 32 1.21 16.06 -3.25
N LEU A 33 0.52 15.04 -3.75
CA LEU A 33 -0.62 15.20 -4.65
C LEU A 33 -1.85 15.80 -3.95
N ALA A 34 -2.06 15.45 -2.67
CA ALA A 34 -3.07 16.08 -1.83
C ALA A 34 -2.76 17.57 -1.57
N TYR A 35 -1.49 17.95 -1.44
CA TYR A 35 -1.09 19.36 -1.29
C TYR A 35 -1.34 20.20 -2.55
N PHE A 36 -1.39 19.60 -3.73
CA PHE A 36 -1.66 20.30 -4.99
C PHE A 36 -3.12 20.79 -5.14
N HIS A 37 -3.98 20.63 -4.13
CA HIS A 37 -5.37 21.15 -4.09
C HIS A 37 -6.13 20.87 -5.40
N LEU A 38 -6.08 19.62 -5.85
CA LEU A 38 -6.86 19.16 -7.01
C LEU A 38 -8.36 19.17 -6.71
N PRO A 39 -9.22 19.24 -7.73
CA PRO A 39 -10.66 19.13 -7.55
C PRO A 39 -11.00 17.85 -6.79
N VAL A 40 -11.87 17.97 -5.78
CA VAL A 40 -12.13 16.94 -4.76
C VAL A 40 -12.45 15.58 -5.38
N GLY A 41 -13.19 15.52 -6.50
CA GLY A 41 -13.45 14.25 -7.19
C GLY A 41 -12.21 13.56 -7.76
N LEU A 42 -11.28 14.34 -8.32
CA LEU A 42 -10.02 13.84 -8.88
C LEU A 42 -9.04 13.46 -7.76
N MET A 43 -9.00 14.25 -6.69
CA MET A 43 -8.28 13.94 -5.45
C MET A 43 -8.73 12.58 -4.88
N LEU A 44 -10.04 12.39 -4.66
CA LEU A 44 -10.59 11.13 -4.16
C LEU A 44 -10.21 9.94 -5.05
N PHE A 45 -10.31 10.09 -6.37
CA PHE A 45 -9.92 9.04 -7.32
C PHE A 45 -8.42 8.69 -7.23
N LEU A 46 -7.55 9.69 -7.10
CA LEU A 46 -6.11 9.50 -6.97
C LEU A 46 -5.75 8.81 -5.65
N LEU A 47 -6.25 9.28 -4.50
CA LEU A 47 -5.99 8.65 -3.20
C LEU A 47 -6.49 7.20 -3.19
N MET A 48 -7.67 6.96 -3.78
CA MET A 48 -8.22 5.61 -3.95
C MET A 48 -7.30 4.71 -4.78
N GLY A 49 -6.84 5.21 -5.93
CA GLY A 49 -5.92 4.50 -6.81
C GLY A 49 -4.60 4.17 -6.12
N LEU A 50 -3.99 5.14 -5.44
CA LEU A 50 -2.75 4.92 -4.68
C LEU A 50 -2.91 3.89 -3.56
N SER A 51 -4.07 3.88 -2.88
CA SER A 51 -4.39 2.87 -1.86
C SER A 51 -4.45 1.46 -2.44
N ILE A 52 -5.08 1.29 -3.61
CA ILE A 52 -5.11 0.01 -4.34
C ILE A 52 -3.69 -0.43 -4.72
N VAL A 53 -2.86 0.48 -5.23
CA VAL A 53 -1.47 0.14 -5.60
C VAL A 53 -0.67 -0.28 -4.37
N LYS A 54 -0.81 0.41 -3.22
CA LYS A 54 -0.19 -0.03 -1.95
C LYS A 54 -0.62 -1.44 -1.57
N ALA A 55 -1.92 -1.75 -1.63
CA ALA A 55 -2.44 -3.09 -1.35
C ALA A 55 -1.90 -4.15 -2.32
N ALA A 56 -1.82 -3.83 -3.62
CA ALA A 56 -1.24 -4.70 -4.63
C ALA A 56 0.27 -4.94 -4.40
N LEU A 57 1.01 -3.92 -3.97
CA LEU A 57 2.44 -4.01 -3.66
C LEU A 57 2.69 -4.91 -2.45
N ILE A 58 1.87 -4.79 -1.41
CA ILE A 58 1.85 -5.69 -0.26
C ILE A 58 1.55 -7.12 -0.73
N MET A 59 0.52 -7.31 -1.55
CA MET A 59 0.16 -8.63 -2.09
C MET A 59 1.26 -9.26 -2.93
N ALA A 60 1.86 -8.51 -3.86
CA ALA A 60 2.96 -8.99 -4.70
C ALA A 60 4.17 -9.39 -3.84
N HIS A 61 4.46 -8.61 -2.80
CA HIS A 61 5.54 -8.91 -1.87
C HIS A 61 5.32 -10.21 -1.11
N PHE A 62 4.13 -10.36 -0.54
CA PHE A 62 3.78 -11.58 0.16
C PHE A 62 3.71 -12.75 -0.81
N MET A 63 3.11 -12.61 -1.99
CA MET A 63 2.94 -13.68 -2.97
C MET A 63 4.28 -14.20 -3.52
N HIS A 64 5.30 -13.34 -3.64
CA HIS A 64 6.63 -13.72 -4.09
C HIS A 64 7.47 -14.45 -3.01
N LEU A 65 7.34 -14.11 -1.71
CA LEU A 65 7.97 -14.87 -0.60
C LEU A 65 7.16 -16.12 -0.17
N ARG A 66 5.94 -16.30 -0.66
CA ARG A 66 4.91 -17.21 -0.13
C ARG A 66 4.88 -18.59 -0.75
N PHE A 67 5.94 -19.03 -1.41
CA PHE A 67 6.07 -20.44 -1.74
C PHE A 67 6.27 -21.34 -0.50
N GLU A 68 6.44 -20.79 0.72
CA GLU A 68 6.83 -21.60 1.87
C GLU A 68 5.99 -21.48 3.17
N ARG A 69 5.14 -20.45 3.36
CA ARG A 69 4.46 -20.21 4.66
C ARG A 69 2.96 -19.87 4.52
N LEU A 70 2.08 -20.85 4.70
CA LEU A 70 0.62 -20.68 4.64
C LEU A 70 0.05 -19.75 5.73
N ASN A 71 0.71 -19.63 6.89
CA ASN A 71 0.19 -18.83 8.01
C ASN A 71 0.10 -17.32 7.70
N LEU A 72 1.04 -16.77 6.93
CA LEU A 72 1.05 -15.36 6.51
C LEU A 72 -0.08 -15.05 5.51
N VAL A 73 -0.50 -16.05 4.75
CA VAL A 73 -1.64 -15.94 3.81
C VAL A 73 -2.94 -15.78 4.55
N VAL A 74 -3.14 -16.61 5.58
CA VAL A 74 -4.36 -16.64 6.38
C VAL A 74 -4.59 -15.29 7.07
N THR A 75 -3.54 -14.58 7.47
CA THR A 75 -3.65 -13.22 8.04
C THR A 75 -3.83 -12.13 6.99
N LEU A 76 -3.31 -12.31 5.77
CA LEU A 76 -3.36 -11.28 4.73
C LEU A 76 -4.69 -11.26 3.96
N ILE A 77 -5.30 -12.42 3.74
CA ILE A 77 -6.61 -12.53 3.09
C ILE A 77 -7.68 -11.67 3.80
N PRO A 78 -7.89 -11.74 5.12
CA PRO A 78 -8.89 -10.91 5.79
C PRO A 78 -8.56 -9.43 5.70
N ALA A 79 -7.27 -9.05 5.73
CA ALA A 79 -6.85 -7.67 5.52
C ALA A 79 -7.21 -7.17 4.11
N MET A 80 -7.06 -8.02 3.08
CA MET A 80 -7.44 -7.69 1.70
C MET A 80 -8.95 -7.58 1.53
N VAL A 81 -9.71 -8.52 2.09
CA VAL A 81 -11.18 -8.47 2.07
C VAL A 81 -11.65 -7.18 2.74
N LEU A 82 -11.12 -6.86 3.92
CA LEU A 82 -11.43 -5.63 4.64
C LEU A 82 -11.06 -4.37 3.84
N CYS A 83 -9.92 -4.38 3.15
CA CYS A 83 -9.50 -3.28 2.29
C CYS A 83 -10.49 -3.08 1.13
N ILE A 84 -10.89 -4.15 0.43
CA ILE A 84 -11.87 -4.09 -0.67
C ILE A 84 -13.24 -3.64 -0.15
N THR A 85 -13.69 -4.14 1.01
CA THR A 85 -14.96 -3.72 1.62
C THR A 85 -14.94 -2.24 1.98
N LEU A 86 -13.86 -1.75 2.60
CA LEU A 86 -13.69 -0.33 2.91
C LEU A 86 -13.72 0.52 1.64
N LEU A 87 -13.00 0.12 0.59
CA LEU A 87 -13.02 0.82 -0.70
C LEU A 87 -14.44 0.87 -1.28
N MET A 88 -15.18 -0.25 -1.28
CA MET A 88 -16.56 -0.28 -1.76
C MET A 88 -17.51 0.62 -0.97
N VAL A 89 -17.33 0.76 0.34
CA VAL A 89 -18.17 1.62 1.19
C VAL A 89 -17.78 3.10 1.03
N PHE A 90 -16.49 3.39 0.94
CA PHE A 90 -15.97 4.75 0.89
C PHE A 90 -16.20 5.44 -0.46
N PHE A 91 -16.19 4.67 -1.56
CA PHE A 91 -16.43 5.19 -2.91
C PHE A 91 -17.77 5.92 -3.07
N PRO A 92 -18.94 5.32 -2.76
CA PRO A 92 -20.23 6.01 -2.85
C PRO A 92 -20.38 7.13 -1.81
N ASP A 93 -19.73 7.02 -0.65
CA ASP A 93 -19.79 8.05 0.39
C ASP A 93 -19.01 9.31 -0.02
N GLY A 94 -17.79 9.16 -0.54
CA GLY A 94 -16.99 10.27 -1.07
C GLY A 94 -17.66 10.97 -2.26
N VAL A 95 -18.30 10.21 -3.16
CA VAL A 95 -19.09 10.79 -4.26
C VAL A 95 -20.33 11.53 -3.74
N ARG A 96 -21.00 11.01 -2.70
CA ARG A 96 -22.15 11.66 -2.07
C ARG A 96 -21.74 12.95 -1.37
N ALA A 97 -20.64 12.93 -0.62
CA ALA A 97 -20.05 14.09 0.04
C ALA A 97 -19.65 15.19 -0.96
N LEU A 98 -19.05 14.82 -2.09
CA LEU A 98 -18.73 15.76 -3.18
C LEU A 98 -19.99 16.44 -3.74
N ARG A 99 -21.06 15.68 -3.98
CA ARG A 99 -22.32 16.25 -4.49
C ARG A 99 -22.98 17.22 -3.52
N LEU A 100 -22.82 17.02 -2.21
CA LEU A 100 -23.34 17.92 -1.18
C LEU A 100 -22.48 19.18 -1.03
N ALA A 101 -21.15 19.05 -1.17
CA ALA A 101 -20.22 20.18 -1.07
C ALA A 101 -20.28 21.13 -2.28
N VAL A 102 -20.78 20.66 -3.43
CA VAL A 102 -20.90 21.45 -4.67
C VAL A 102 -22.22 22.23 -4.76
N ARG A 103 -23.13 22.08 -3.79
CA ARG A 103 -24.44 22.76 -3.71
C ARG A 103 -24.44 23.79 -2.59
#